data_AF-A0A3D3FCT6-F1
#
_entry.id   AF-A0A3D3FCT6-F1
#
_cell.length_a   1.000
_cell.length_b   1.000
_cell.length_c   1.000
_cell.angle_alpha   90.00
_cell.angle_beta   90.00
_cell.angle_gamma   90.00
#
_symmetry.space_group_name_H-M   'P 1'
#
loop_
_entity.id
_entity.type
_entity.pdbx_description
1 polymer ?
#
loop_
_entity_poly.entity_id
_entity_poly.type
_entity_poly.pdbx_seq_one_letter_code
_entity_poly.pdbx_strand_id
1 'polypeptide(L)'
;GWHCRHSFFPFYEGLSERAYPSDKLKTYENQAVQYNGEKIKYYDATQRQRAMERAIRDSKRKAAGYDEAVKSAKDGPTAKAMKQEFDAAAVRLKQQEAKLKDFCSQTGLYRQREREQVVATRENAAHTTVSFGRSQAQKAVQAAKVQQRLDSANKELNSLRESGTIRVKGTLVKAPDVPNALTFSGHALDRLSERGMTLKDVKRITKSPKFAIRQRNGMQHVYYSETGFIAIKSDGTVSSIGHLDEGGKKVLEVAKKYGFYHESTK
;
A
#
# COMPACT_ATOMS: atom_id res chain seq x y z
N GLY A 1 29.02 1.34 -19.37
CA GLY A 1 28.45 2.37 -18.49
C GLY A 1 29.46 2.75 -17.42
N TRP A 2 29.42 3.98 -16.91
CA TRP A 2 30.43 4.62 -16.02
C TRP A 2 30.89 3.76 -14.81
N HIS A 3 30.10 2.79 -14.34
CA HIS A 3 30.46 1.88 -13.24
C HIS A 3 30.71 0.41 -13.62
N CYS A 4 30.77 0.10 -14.91
CA CYS A 4 31.30 -1.18 -15.38
C CYS A 4 32.82 -1.07 -15.33
N ARG A 5 33.45 -1.60 -14.27
CA ARG A 5 34.91 -1.77 -14.24
C ARG A 5 35.27 -2.81 -15.30
N HIS A 6 35.53 -2.37 -16.52
CA HIS A 6 36.18 -3.19 -17.52
C HIS A 6 37.68 -3.02 -17.30
N SER A 7 38.32 -4.04 -16.73
CA SER A 7 39.77 -4.15 -16.76
C SER A 7 40.14 -4.63 -18.17
N PHE A 8 40.71 -3.73 -18.97
CA PHE A 8 41.34 -4.09 -20.24
C PHE A 8 42.84 -4.11 -20.01
N PHE A 9 43.47 -5.23 -20.34
CA PHE A 9 44.92 -5.38 -20.34
C PHE A 9 45.38 -5.51 -21.80
N PRO A 10 46.54 -4.95 -22.18
CA PRO A 10 47.10 -5.16 -23.51
C PRO A 10 47.28 -6.65 -23.79
N PHE A 11 46.86 -7.10 -24.98
CA PHE A 11 47.06 -8.47 -25.45
C PHE A 11 48.27 -8.50 -26.38
N TYR A 12 49.27 -9.30 -26.02
CA TYR A 12 50.45 -9.58 -26.81
C TYR A 12 50.40 -11.03 -27.29
N GLU A 13 50.39 -11.22 -28.60
CA GLU A 13 50.37 -12.55 -29.21
C GLU A 13 51.58 -13.38 -28.73
N GLY A 14 51.34 -14.60 -28.27
CA GLY A 14 52.38 -15.50 -27.73
C GLY A 14 52.86 -15.21 -26.30
N LEU A 15 52.55 -14.04 -25.71
CA LEU A 15 52.95 -13.67 -24.33
C LEU A 15 51.77 -13.51 -23.37
N SER A 16 50.58 -13.18 -23.89
CA SER A 16 49.39 -12.96 -23.08
C SER A 16 48.56 -14.23 -22.91
N GLU A 17 48.30 -14.60 -21.66
CA GLU A 17 47.36 -15.65 -21.31
C GLU A 17 45.95 -15.08 -21.07
N ARG A 18 44.93 -15.95 -21.19
CA ARG A 18 43.56 -15.57 -20.90
C ARG A 18 43.44 -15.21 -19.42
N ALA A 19 42.90 -14.02 -19.13
CA ALA A 19 42.67 -13.55 -17.75
C ALA A 19 41.81 -14.52 -16.89
N TYR A 20 40.98 -15.34 -17.55
CA TYR A 20 40.23 -16.41 -16.91
C TYR A 20 40.50 -17.75 -17.62
N PRO A 21 41.08 -18.76 -16.93
CA PRO A 21 41.28 -20.08 -17.50
C PRO A 21 39.93 -20.77 -17.76
N SER A 22 39.90 -21.66 -18.75
CA SER A 22 38.68 -22.35 -19.22
C SER A 22 37.92 -23.06 -18.09
N ASP A 23 38.63 -23.67 -17.14
CA ASP A 23 38.01 -24.40 -16.03
C ASP A 23 37.27 -23.46 -15.06
N LYS A 24 37.78 -22.24 -14.84
CA LYS A 24 37.07 -21.21 -14.08
C LYS A 24 35.82 -20.69 -14.80
N LEU A 25 35.83 -20.63 -16.13
CA LEU A 25 34.64 -20.24 -16.88
C LEU A 25 33.54 -21.30 -16.75
N LYS A 26 33.90 -22.59 -16.81
CA LYS A 26 32.95 -23.70 -16.60
C LYS A 26 32.36 -23.70 -15.19
N THR A 27 33.11 -23.33 -14.16
CA THR A 27 32.56 -23.24 -12.80
C THR A 27 31.54 -22.11 -12.66
N TYR A 28 31.78 -20.95 -13.28
CA TYR A 28 30.80 -19.85 -13.31
C TYR A 28 29.55 -20.20 -14.11
N GLU A 29 29.70 -20.89 -15.24
CA GLU A 29 28.58 -21.29 -16.09
C GLU A 29 27.65 -22.30 -15.40
N ASN A 30 28.23 -23.21 -14.63
CA ASN A 30 27.50 -24.27 -13.92
C ASN A 30 27.03 -23.87 -12.52
N GLN A 31 27.34 -22.66 -12.05
CA GLN A 31 26.91 -22.20 -10.74
C GLN A 31 25.38 -22.04 -10.72
N ALA A 32 24.73 -22.63 -9.72
CA ALA A 32 23.28 -22.61 -9.56
C ALA A 32 22.89 -22.32 -8.11
N VAL A 33 21.67 -21.83 -7.92
CA VAL A 33 21.03 -21.59 -6.62
C VAL A 33 19.66 -22.25 -6.58
N GLN A 34 19.16 -22.50 -5.38
CA GLN A 34 17.81 -23.04 -5.17
C GLN A 34 16.82 -21.90 -4.98
N TYR A 35 15.67 -21.97 -5.63
CA TYR A 35 14.56 -21.03 -5.43
C TYR A 35 13.22 -21.75 -5.62
N ASN A 36 12.31 -21.67 -4.65
CA ASN A 36 11.03 -22.37 -4.65
C ASN A 36 11.14 -23.89 -4.95
N GLY A 37 12.24 -24.54 -4.55
CA GLY A 37 12.49 -25.96 -4.81
C GLY A 37 13.11 -26.29 -6.17
N GLU A 38 13.33 -25.29 -7.03
CA GLU A 38 13.95 -25.46 -8.34
C GLU A 38 15.39 -24.91 -8.37
N LYS A 39 16.27 -25.60 -9.10
CA LYS A 39 17.63 -25.11 -9.39
C LYS A 39 17.58 -24.11 -10.54
N ILE A 40 18.01 -22.88 -10.28
CA ILE A 40 18.18 -21.83 -11.29
C ILE A 40 19.64 -21.44 -11.41
N LYS A 41 20.09 -21.04 -12.62
CA LYS A 41 21.46 -20.56 -12.81
C LYS A 41 21.74 -19.34 -11.94
N TYR A 42 22.94 -19.27 -11.37
CA TYR A 42 23.36 -18.16 -10.51
C TYR A 42 23.22 -16.82 -11.23
N TYR A 43 23.63 -16.76 -12.50
CA TYR A 43 23.46 -15.56 -13.33
C TYR A 43 22.00 -15.10 -13.38
N ASP A 44 21.06 -16.00 -13.71
CA ASP A 44 19.63 -15.67 -13.81
C ASP A 44 19.07 -15.19 -12.47
N ALA A 45 19.49 -15.83 -11.37
CA ALA A 45 19.12 -15.40 -10.03
C ALA A 45 19.61 -13.97 -9.72
N THR A 46 20.85 -13.62 -10.09
CA THR A 46 21.35 -12.24 -9.93
C THR A 46 20.61 -11.23 -10.81
N GLN A 47 20.18 -11.62 -12.02
CA GLN A 47 19.37 -10.74 -12.88
C GLN A 47 17.98 -10.50 -12.29
N ARG A 48 17.35 -11.56 -11.76
CA ARG A 48 16.08 -11.46 -11.02
C ARG A 48 16.22 -10.55 -9.79
N GLN A 49 17.28 -10.73 -9.00
CA GLN A 49 17.59 -9.87 -7.85
C GLN A 49 17.66 -8.38 -8.27
N ARG A 50 18.44 -8.07 -9.32
CA ARG A 50 18.58 -6.70 -9.82
C ARG A 50 17.27 -6.11 -10.32
N ALA A 51 16.40 -6.91 -10.95
CA ALA A 51 15.07 -6.47 -11.35
C ALA A 51 14.21 -6.08 -10.13
N MET A 52 14.22 -6.90 -9.08
CA MET A 52 13.52 -6.59 -7.82
C MET A 52 14.10 -5.34 -7.12
N GLU A 53 15.41 -5.21 -7.04
CA GLU A 53 16.08 -4.03 -6.46
C GLU A 53 15.73 -2.74 -7.23
N ARG A 54 15.70 -2.80 -8.57
CA ARG A 54 15.25 -1.68 -9.42
C ARG A 54 13.79 -1.31 -9.16
N ALA A 55 12.90 -2.30 -9.03
CA ALA A 55 11.50 -2.07 -8.70
C ALA A 55 11.33 -1.42 -7.31
N ILE A 56 12.10 -1.86 -6.32
CA ILE A 56 12.12 -1.23 -4.98
C ILE A 56 12.62 0.20 -5.06
N ARG A 57 13.71 0.47 -5.80
CA ARG A 57 14.21 1.83 -6.00
C ARG A 57 13.13 2.73 -6.63
N ASP A 58 12.42 2.24 -7.64
CA ASP A 58 11.36 2.99 -8.29
C ASP A 58 10.19 3.30 -7.32
N SER A 59 9.77 2.31 -6.53
CA SER A 59 8.76 2.52 -5.49
C SER A 59 9.21 3.52 -4.41
N LYS A 60 10.49 3.47 -3.98
CA LYS A 60 11.07 4.45 -3.05
C LYS A 60 11.07 5.86 -3.66
N ARG A 61 11.37 5.99 -4.96
CA ARG A 61 11.34 7.26 -5.69
C ARG A 61 9.92 7.83 -5.74
N LYS A 62 8.94 7.01 -6.11
CA LYS A 62 7.52 7.41 -6.12
C LYS A 62 7.04 7.83 -4.73
N ALA A 63 7.34 7.04 -3.71
CA ALA A 63 6.97 7.38 -2.33
C ALA A 63 7.62 8.69 -1.87
N ALA A 64 8.90 8.93 -2.19
CA ALA A 64 9.53 10.21 -1.89
C ALA A 64 8.85 11.37 -2.65
N GLY A 65 8.50 11.18 -3.92
CA GLY A 65 7.77 12.16 -4.71
C GLY A 65 6.40 12.52 -4.13
N TYR A 66 5.59 11.52 -3.75
CA TYR A 66 4.31 11.77 -3.10
C TYR A 66 4.46 12.45 -1.73
N ASP A 67 5.47 12.08 -0.93
CA ASP A 67 5.71 12.74 0.37
C ASP A 67 6.05 14.23 0.19
N GLU A 68 6.82 14.57 -0.85
CA GLU A 68 7.10 15.97 -1.19
C GLU A 68 5.87 16.67 -1.76
N ALA A 69 5.06 16.00 -2.58
CA ALA A 69 3.79 16.54 -3.08
C ALA A 69 2.81 16.86 -1.94
N VAL A 70 2.76 16.03 -0.89
CA VAL A 70 1.97 16.33 0.33
C VAL A 70 2.47 17.62 1.00
N LYS A 71 3.78 17.84 1.08
CA LYS A 71 4.36 19.04 1.72
C LYS A 71 4.17 20.32 0.91
N SER A 72 4.10 20.18 -0.41
CA SER A 72 4.00 21.32 -1.34
C SER A 72 2.58 21.59 -1.84
N ALA A 73 1.61 20.75 -1.46
CA ALA A 73 0.20 20.95 -1.75
C ALA A 73 -0.32 22.25 -1.11
N LYS A 74 -1.09 23.03 -1.87
CA LYS A 74 -1.63 24.33 -1.44
C LYS A 74 -2.97 24.19 -0.71
N ASP A 75 -3.70 23.11 -0.98
CA ASP A 75 -5.02 22.83 -0.44
C ASP A 75 -5.07 21.45 0.25
N GLY A 76 -5.93 21.34 1.28
CA GLY A 76 -6.11 20.12 2.07
C GLY A 76 -6.54 18.88 1.27
N PRO A 77 -7.51 18.98 0.33
CA PRO A 77 -7.92 17.86 -0.51
C PRO A 77 -6.77 17.28 -1.35
N THR A 78 -6.00 18.13 -2.02
CA THR A 78 -4.83 17.69 -2.80
C THR A 78 -3.77 17.05 -1.92
N ALA A 79 -3.44 17.65 -0.77
CA ALA A 79 -2.50 17.06 0.19
C ALA A 79 -2.94 15.66 0.63
N LYS A 80 -4.24 15.47 0.86
CA LYS A 80 -4.81 14.18 1.29
C LYS A 80 -4.81 13.14 0.17
N ALA A 81 -5.14 13.52 -1.07
CA ALA A 81 -5.04 12.63 -2.23
C ALA A 81 -3.58 12.15 -2.43
N MET A 82 -2.61 13.07 -2.38
CA MET A 82 -1.18 12.72 -2.46
C MET A 82 -0.75 11.82 -1.30
N LYS A 83 -1.33 12.02 -0.12
CA LYS A 83 -1.07 11.16 1.05
C LYS A 83 -1.61 9.74 0.85
N GLN A 84 -2.77 9.59 0.22
CA GLN A 84 -3.32 8.27 -0.13
C GLN A 84 -2.43 7.55 -1.15
N GLU A 85 -1.96 8.26 -2.17
CA GLU A 85 -1.01 7.72 -3.14
C GLU A 85 0.32 7.32 -2.49
N PHE A 86 0.83 8.15 -1.57
CA PHE A 86 1.97 7.79 -0.73
C PHE A 86 1.73 6.49 0.04
N ASP A 87 0.60 6.36 0.72
CA ASP A 87 0.28 5.19 1.53
C ASP A 87 0.17 3.93 0.65
N ALA A 88 -0.44 4.02 -0.53
CA ALA A 88 -0.52 2.93 -1.51
C ALA A 88 0.87 2.54 -2.04
N ALA A 89 1.71 3.52 -2.40
CA ALA A 89 3.08 3.28 -2.83
C ALA A 89 3.93 2.65 -1.72
N ALA A 90 3.75 3.08 -0.47
CA ALA A 90 4.43 2.55 0.70
C ALA A 90 4.06 1.08 0.98
N VAL A 91 2.78 0.71 0.87
CA VAL A 91 2.33 -0.68 1.02
C VAL A 91 3.00 -1.57 -0.05
N ARG A 92 2.96 -1.14 -1.32
CA ARG A 92 3.61 -1.86 -2.44
C ARG A 92 5.11 -2.01 -2.21
N LEU A 93 5.78 -0.94 -1.76
CA LEU A 93 7.20 -0.95 -1.41
C LEU A 93 7.50 -2.02 -0.35
N LYS A 94 6.72 -2.10 0.73
CA LYS A 94 6.95 -3.10 1.79
C LYS A 94 6.71 -4.53 1.32
N GLN A 95 5.74 -4.76 0.45
CA GLN A 95 5.53 -6.07 -0.18
C GLN A 95 6.73 -6.46 -1.08
N GLN A 96 7.26 -5.53 -1.87
CA GLN A 96 8.46 -5.76 -2.69
C GLN A 96 9.70 -6.04 -1.84
N GLU A 97 9.90 -5.28 -0.75
CA GLU A 97 11.01 -5.52 0.19
C GLU A 97 10.93 -6.90 0.86
N ALA A 98 9.72 -7.36 1.20
CA ALA A 98 9.49 -8.70 1.74
C ALA A 98 9.81 -9.79 0.70
N LYS A 99 9.33 -9.63 -0.55
CA LYS A 99 9.64 -10.55 -1.66
C LYS A 99 11.13 -10.65 -1.95
N LEU A 100 11.84 -9.52 -2.01
CA LEU A 100 13.29 -9.54 -2.21
C LEU A 100 14.02 -10.22 -1.03
N LYS A 101 13.57 -9.98 0.20
CA LYS A 101 14.14 -10.63 1.39
C LYS A 101 13.97 -12.15 1.32
N ASP A 102 12.76 -12.62 0.99
CA ASP A 102 12.46 -14.04 0.82
C ASP A 102 13.32 -14.67 -0.28
N PHE A 103 13.36 -14.04 -1.46
CA PHE A 103 14.21 -14.46 -2.58
C PHE A 103 15.67 -14.61 -2.17
N CYS A 104 16.27 -13.58 -1.56
CA CYS A 104 17.64 -13.62 -1.08
C CYS A 104 17.89 -14.72 -0.04
N SER A 105 16.90 -15.00 0.82
CA SER A 105 17.03 -16.05 1.84
C SER A 105 17.03 -17.46 1.22
N GLN A 106 16.20 -17.68 0.19
CA GLN A 106 16.12 -18.97 -0.50
C GLN A 106 17.34 -19.21 -1.38
N THR A 107 17.78 -18.19 -2.12
CA THR A 107 18.89 -18.32 -3.07
C THR A 107 20.28 -18.17 -2.43
N GLY A 108 20.34 -17.72 -1.17
CA GLY A 108 21.60 -17.37 -0.50
C GLY A 108 22.29 -16.12 -1.06
N LEU A 109 21.60 -15.33 -1.90
CA LEU A 109 22.19 -14.15 -2.54
C LEU A 109 22.20 -12.97 -1.57
N TYR A 110 23.33 -12.25 -1.52
CA TYR A 110 23.45 -11.06 -0.70
C TYR A 110 22.69 -9.87 -1.31
N ARG A 111 21.80 -9.26 -0.51
CA ARG A 111 20.99 -8.10 -0.90
C ARG A 111 21.83 -6.83 -0.99
N GLN A 112 21.83 -6.18 -2.14
CA GLN A 112 22.63 -4.98 -2.42
C GLN A 112 21.83 -3.69 -2.18
N ARG A 113 21.81 -3.21 -0.93
CA ARG A 113 20.98 -2.06 -0.49
C ARG A 113 21.32 -0.75 -1.20
N GLU A 114 22.57 -0.56 -1.59
CA GLU A 114 23.08 0.53 -2.42
C GLU A 114 22.35 0.60 -3.78
N ARG A 115 21.91 -0.53 -4.32
CA ARG A 115 21.12 -0.60 -5.54
C ARG A 115 19.66 -0.17 -5.36
N GLU A 116 19.25 0.14 -4.15
CA GLU A 116 17.89 0.60 -3.86
C GLU A 116 17.86 2.06 -3.40
N GLN A 117 19.02 2.69 -3.19
CA GLN A 117 19.08 4.07 -2.71
C GLN A 117 18.51 5.04 -3.74
N VAL A 118 17.80 6.04 -3.23
CA VAL A 118 17.21 7.15 -3.99
C VAL A 118 17.75 8.44 -3.43
N VAL A 119 18.50 9.16 -4.26
CA VAL A 119 19.09 10.46 -3.96
C VAL A 119 18.76 11.37 -5.14
N ALA A 120 18.17 12.53 -4.87
CA ALA A 120 17.92 13.58 -5.85
C ALA A 120 18.26 14.93 -5.21
N THR A 121 18.92 15.80 -5.96
CA THR A 121 19.24 17.17 -5.55
C THR A 121 18.18 18.14 -6.07
N ARG A 122 17.77 19.12 -5.26
CA ARG A 122 16.92 20.21 -5.74
C ARG A 122 17.75 21.23 -6.53
N GLU A 123 17.22 21.70 -7.66
CA GLU A 123 17.90 22.69 -8.51
C GLU A 123 18.00 24.08 -7.86
N ASN A 124 17.00 24.49 -7.06
CA ASN A 124 16.85 25.88 -6.59
C ASN A 124 17.04 26.09 -5.07
N ALA A 125 17.61 25.11 -4.37
CA ALA A 125 17.93 25.26 -2.95
C ALA A 125 19.28 24.57 -2.70
N ALA A 126 20.31 25.38 -2.43
CA ALA A 126 21.62 24.88 -2.03
C ALA A 126 21.44 23.79 -0.95
N HIS A 127 21.96 22.59 -1.23
CA HIS A 127 22.09 21.49 -0.26
C HIS A 127 20.79 20.82 0.26
N THR A 128 19.65 20.88 -0.44
CA THR A 128 18.49 20.06 -0.04
C THR A 128 18.30 18.83 -0.93
N THR A 129 18.66 17.66 -0.39
CA THR A 129 18.51 16.36 -1.07
C THR A 129 17.10 15.79 -0.82
N VAL A 130 16.31 15.60 -1.89
CA VAL A 130 15.09 14.78 -1.84
C VAL A 130 15.53 13.31 -1.87
N SER A 131 15.36 12.63 -0.74
CA SER A 131 15.73 11.23 -0.60
C SER A 131 14.65 10.44 0.13
N PHE A 132 14.64 9.13 -0.11
CA PHE A 132 13.89 8.20 0.73
C PHE A 132 14.67 7.96 2.03
N GLY A 133 14.53 8.88 2.98
CA GLY A 133 15.21 8.85 4.27
C GLY A 133 14.45 8.14 5.40
N ARG A 134 14.94 8.29 6.63
CA ARG A 134 14.38 7.66 7.84
C ARG A 134 12.89 7.97 8.08
N SER A 135 12.49 9.23 7.92
CA SER A 135 11.09 9.65 8.12
C SER A 135 10.15 8.96 7.11
N GLN A 136 10.55 8.89 5.84
CA GLN A 136 9.75 8.30 4.77
C GLN A 136 9.67 6.79 4.95
N ALA A 137 10.77 6.15 5.38
CA ALA A 137 10.80 4.75 5.76
C ALA A 137 9.85 4.45 6.93
N GLN A 138 9.85 5.28 7.98
CA GLN A 138 8.97 5.12 9.14
C GLN A 138 7.50 5.29 8.74
N LYS A 139 7.16 6.33 7.96
CA LYS A 139 5.81 6.52 7.41
C LYS A 139 5.38 5.30 6.57
N ALA A 140 6.28 4.75 5.75
CA ALA A 140 5.98 3.59 4.94
C ALA A 140 5.72 2.32 5.77
N VAL A 141 6.48 2.11 6.85
CA VAL A 141 6.21 1.03 7.82
C VAL A 141 4.84 1.21 8.47
N GLN A 142 4.48 2.44 8.88
CA GLN A 142 3.17 2.70 9.47
C GLN A 142 2.02 2.44 8.50
N ALA A 143 2.14 2.88 7.24
CA ALA A 143 1.16 2.60 6.20
C ALA A 143 0.98 1.08 5.98
N ALA A 144 2.08 0.32 5.93
CA ALA A 144 2.02 -1.14 5.82
C ALA A 144 1.37 -1.81 7.05
N LYS A 145 1.65 -1.35 8.27
CA LYS A 145 0.99 -1.83 9.49
C LYS A 145 -0.51 -1.53 9.49
N VAL A 146 -0.92 -0.37 8.99
CA VAL A 146 -2.34 -0.04 8.80
C VAL A 146 -2.98 -1.02 7.82
N GLN A 147 -2.35 -1.25 6.65
CA GLN A 147 -2.88 -2.20 5.68
C GLN A 147 -2.97 -3.62 6.23
N GLN A 148 -1.95 -4.09 6.95
CA GLN A 148 -1.97 -5.41 7.59
C GLN A 148 -3.15 -5.56 8.57
N ARG A 149 -3.44 -4.53 9.37
CA ARG A 149 -4.62 -4.52 10.25
C ARG A 149 -5.93 -4.55 9.46
N LEU A 150 -6.01 -3.83 8.33
CA LEU A 150 -7.17 -3.89 7.43
C LEU A 150 -7.35 -5.29 6.85
N ASP A 151 -6.26 -5.95 6.44
CA ASP A 151 -6.30 -7.29 5.84
C ASP A 151 -6.76 -8.33 6.88
N SER A 152 -6.25 -8.24 8.12
CA SER A 152 -6.71 -9.10 9.22
C SER A 152 -8.18 -8.86 9.57
N ALA A 153 -8.61 -7.60 9.64
CA ALA A 153 -10.02 -7.25 9.86
C ALA A 153 -10.91 -7.80 8.75
N ASN A 154 -10.49 -7.66 7.49
CA ASN A 154 -11.23 -8.19 6.35
C ASN A 154 -11.30 -9.72 6.34
N LYS A 155 -10.23 -10.40 6.78
CA LYS A 155 -10.24 -11.86 6.94
C LYS A 155 -11.29 -12.29 7.97
N GLU A 156 -11.37 -11.60 9.10
CA GLU A 156 -12.38 -11.87 10.14
C GLU A 156 -13.81 -11.53 9.67
N LEU A 157 -13.99 -10.43 8.96
CA LEU A 157 -15.29 -10.10 8.36
C LEU A 157 -15.70 -11.14 7.31
N ASN A 158 -14.77 -11.73 6.57
CA ASN A 158 -15.06 -12.80 5.62
C ASN A 158 -15.56 -14.06 6.33
N SER A 159 -14.90 -14.50 7.41
CA SER A 159 -15.40 -15.64 8.19
C SER A 159 -16.77 -15.38 8.81
N LEU A 160 -17.07 -14.14 9.25
CA LEU A 160 -18.41 -13.77 9.71
C LEU A 160 -19.48 -13.76 8.61
N ARG A 161 -19.09 -13.54 7.35
CA ARG A 161 -20.00 -13.64 6.18
C ARG A 161 -20.29 -15.09 5.86
N GLU A 162 -19.26 -15.92 5.86
CA GLU A 162 -19.36 -17.36 5.61
C GLU A 162 -20.24 -18.04 6.66
N SER A 163 -20.15 -17.63 7.93
CA SER A 163 -21.01 -18.13 8.99
C SER A 163 -22.45 -17.57 8.97
N GLY A 164 -22.79 -16.69 8.02
CA GLY A 164 -24.10 -16.03 7.93
C GLY A 164 -24.36 -14.96 9.01
N THR A 165 -23.38 -14.65 9.86
CA THR A 165 -23.52 -13.70 10.98
C THR A 165 -23.71 -12.26 10.50
N ILE A 166 -23.04 -11.89 9.40
CA ILE A 166 -23.18 -10.56 8.79
C ILE A 166 -23.64 -10.69 7.34
N ARG A 167 -24.61 -9.86 6.95
CA ARG A 167 -25.10 -9.78 5.55
C ARG A 167 -24.33 -8.78 4.70
N VAL A 168 -23.58 -7.87 5.34
CA VAL A 168 -22.90 -6.76 4.65
C VAL A 168 -21.68 -7.27 3.88
N LYS A 169 -21.71 -7.11 2.56
CA LYS A 169 -20.59 -7.43 1.65
C LYS A 169 -19.62 -6.26 1.54
N GLY A 170 -18.40 -6.52 1.07
CA GLY A 170 -17.40 -5.50 0.74
C GLY A 170 -16.13 -5.54 1.58
N THR A 171 -15.20 -4.64 1.29
CA THR A 171 -13.90 -4.58 1.98
C THR A 171 -13.89 -3.41 2.94
N LEU A 172 -13.56 -3.65 4.21
CA LEU A 172 -13.29 -2.61 5.18
C LEU A 172 -12.07 -1.82 4.73
N VAL A 173 -12.23 -0.50 4.69
CA VAL A 173 -11.22 0.49 4.34
C VAL A 173 -11.22 1.59 5.40
N LYS A 174 -10.11 2.33 5.49
CA LYS A 174 -10.11 3.60 6.23
C LYS A 174 -11.20 4.51 5.65
N ALA A 175 -11.94 5.22 6.50
CA ALA A 175 -13.01 6.11 6.05
C ALA A 175 -12.48 7.10 5.00
N PRO A 176 -12.97 7.04 3.74
CA PRO A 176 -12.64 8.05 2.75
C PRO A 176 -13.34 9.36 3.08
N ASP A 177 -13.03 10.42 2.35
CA ASP A 177 -13.79 11.67 2.49
C ASP A 177 -15.25 11.44 2.13
N VAL A 178 -16.13 12.03 2.94
CA VAL A 178 -17.55 12.08 2.61
C VAL A 178 -17.74 13.19 1.58
N PRO A 179 -18.45 12.94 0.46
CA PRO A 179 -18.76 13.99 -0.50
C PRO A 179 -19.44 15.20 0.16
N ASN A 180 -18.99 16.41 -0.19
CA ASN A 180 -19.48 17.67 0.41
C ASN A 180 -20.96 17.92 0.10
N ALA A 181 -21.39 17.51 -1.10
CA ALA A 181 -22.79 17.55 -1.51
C ALA A 181 -23.36 16.14 -1.45
N LEU A 182 -24.43 15.98 -0.69
CA LEU A 182 -25.18 14.73 -0.58
C LEU A 182 -26.56 14.92 -1.19
N THR A 183 -26.89 14.08 -2.15
CA THR A 183 -28.24 13.96 -2.70
C THR A 183 -28.89 12.71 -2.14
N PHE A 184 -30.21 12.70 -1.98
CA PHE A 184 -30.93 11.53 -1.48
C PHE A 184 -31.72 10.88 -2.60
N SER A 185 -31.53 9.57 -2.78
CA SER A 185 -32.44 8.79 -3.62
C SER A 185 -33.82 8.67 -2.95
N GLY A 186 -34.88 8.47 -3.73
CA GLY A 186 -36.24 8.24 -3.19
C GLY A 186 -36.25 7.13 -2.13
N HIS A 187 -35.60 6.00 -2.44
CA HIS A 187 -35.41 4.92 -1.47
C HIS A 187 -34.68 5.33 -0.19
N ALA A 188 -33.70 6.22 -0.24
CA ALA A 188 -33.03 6.69 0.97
C ALA A 188 -33.94 7.57 1.83
N LEU A 189 -34.83 8.36 1.21
CA LEU A 189 -35.84 9.18 1.90
C LEU A 189 -36.91 8.29 2.55
N ASP A 190 -37.38 7.26 1.85
CA ASP A 190 -38.31 6.27 2.40
C ASP A 190 -37.69 5.59 3.63
N ARG A 191 -36.43 5.16 3.53
CA ARG A 191 -35.69 4.55 4.64
C ARG A 191 -35.44 5.49 5.81
N LEU A 192 -35.26 6.79 5.56
CA LEU A 192 -35.17 7.81 6.61
C LEU A 192 -36.46 7.88 7.41
N SER A 193 -37.59 7.96 6.69
CA SER A 193 -38.92 8.03 7.28
C SER A 193 -39.28 6.75 8.06
N GLU A 194 -39.13 5.59 7.43
CA GLU A 194 -39.41 4.27 8.05
C GLU A 194 -38.63 4.05 9.36
N ARG A 195 -37.39 4.56 9.43
CA ARG A 195 -36.48 4.30 10.55
C ARG A 195 -36.48 5.43 11.58
N GLY A 196 -37.35 6.44 11.44
CA GLY A 196 -37.42 7.59 12.34
C GLY A 196 -36.12 8.40 12.40
N MET A 197 -35.29 8.32 11.35
CA MET A 197 -34.01 9.02 11.29
C MET A 197 -34.18 10.41 10.67
N THR A 198 -33.39 11.36 11.16
CA THR A 198 -33.45 12.75 10.70
C THR A 198 -32.21 13.15 9.91
N LEU A 199 -32.28 14.29 9.20
CA LEU A 199 -31.10 14.91 8.58
C LEU A 199 -30.00 15.25 9.60
N LYS A 200 -30.34 15.41 10.89
CA LYS A 200 -29.34 15.57 11.96
C LYS A 200 -28.53 14.28 12.16
N ASP A 201 -29.16 13.13 12.03
CA ASP A 201 -28.48 11.82 12.15
C ASP A 201 -27.61 11.54 10.94
N VAL A 202 -28.05 11.92 9.74
CA VAL A 202 -27.19 11.95 8.54
C VAL A 202 -25.92 12.75 8.82
N LYS A 203 -26.06 14.01 9.25
CA LYS A 203 -24.93 14.90 9.57
C LYS A 203 -24.03 14.31 10.66
N ARG A 204 -24.60 13.65 11.67
CA ARG A 204 -23.84 13.02 12.76
C ARG A 204 -22.97 11.87 12.25
N ILE A 205 -23.51 11.02 11.37
CA ILE A 205 -22.79 9.89 10.78
C ILE A 205 -21.70 10.40 9.82
N THR A 206 -22.00 11.43 9.02
CA THR A 206 -21.08 11.94 7.99
C THR A 206 -20.00 12.87 8.53
N LYS A 207 -20.21 13.54 9.68
CA LYS A 207 -19.21 14.43 10.29
C LYS A 207 -18.00 13.67 10.82
N SER A 208 -18.17 12.46 11.33
CA SER A 208 -17.08 11.66 11.91
C SER A 208 -17.22 10.16 11.65
N PRO A 209 -17.21 9.72 10.38
CA PRO A 209 -17.23 8.30 10.06
C PRO A 209 -15.99 7.63 10.64
N LYS A 210 -16.19 6.52 11.36
CA LYS A 210 -15.10 5.79 12.02
C LYS A 210 -14.31 4.96 10.99
N PHE A 211 -15.04 4.27 10.13
CA PHE A 211 -14.52 3.49 9.01
C PHE A 211 -15.56 3.42 7.90
N ALA A 212 -15.18 2.85 6.76
CA ALA A 212 -16.12 2.56 5.68
C ALA A 212 -15.94 1.14 5.14
N ILE A 213 -17.01 0.58 4.59
CA ILE A 213 -16.97 -0.65 3.80
C ILE A 213 -17.12 -0.24 2.34
N ARG A 214 -16.07 -0.50 1.57
CA ARG A 214 -16.08 -0.31 0.12
C ARG A 214 -16.85 -1.44 -0.54
N GLN A 215 -17.86 -1.08 -1.32
CA GLN A 215 -18.75 -1.98 -2.05
C GLN A 215 -18.72 -1.67 -3.55
N ARG A 216 -19.17 -2.62 -4.37
CA ARG A 216 -19.30 -2.47 -5.83
C ARG A 216 -18.04 -1.89 -6.49
N ASN A 217 -16.89 -2.46 -6.18
CA ASN A 217 -15.58 -2.04 -6.69
C ASN A 217 -15.24 -0.54 -6.49
N GLY A 218 -15.78 0.10 -5.45
CA GLY A 218 -15.51 1.50 -5.14
C GLY A 218 -16.60 2.47 -5.57
N MET A 219 -17.63 2.01 -6.30
CA MET A 219 -18.78 2.86 -6.65
C MET A 219 -19.65 3.24 -5.45
N GLN A 220 -19.48 2.55 -4.32
CA GLN A 220 -20.24 2.82 -3.11
C GLN A 220 -19.39 2.58 -1.85
N HIS A 221 -19.50 3.49 -0.90
CA HIS A 221 -18.92 3.36 0.43
C HIS A 221 -20.02 3.40 1.48
N VAL A 222 -20.03 2.40 2.36
CA VAL A 222 -20.92 2.37 3.53
C VAL A 222 -20.14 2.84 4.73
N TYR A 223 -20.41 4.05 5.17
CA TYR A 223 -19.76 4.69 6.31
C TYR A 223 -20.46 4.26 7.60
N TYR A 224 -19.67 3.93 8.61
CA TYR A 224 -20.16 3.49 9.93
C TYR A 224 -19.83 4.52 11.01
N SER A 225 -20.81 4.78 11.87
CA SER A 225 -20.66 5.49 13.14
C SER A 225 -21.17 4.61 14.29
N GLU A 226 -21.15 5.11 15.53
CA GLU A 226 -21.75 4.43 16.67
C GLU A 226 -23.29 4.38 16.60
N THR A 227 -23.89 5.37 15.95
CA THR A 227 -25.35 5.55 15.92
C THR A 227 -26.01 4.88 14.72
N GLY A 228 -25.25 4.55 13.68
CA GLY A 228 -25.79 4.01 12.44
C GLY A 228 -24.78 3.87 11.32
N PHE A 229 -25.30 3.59 10.13
CA PHE A 229 -24.54 3.53 8.89
C PHE A 229 -25.21 4.36 7.79
N ILE A 230 -24.41 4.87 6.86
CA ILE A 230 -24.89 5.55 5.66
C ILE A 230 -24.14 5.05 4.43
N ALA A 231 -24.89 4.68 3.40
CA ALA A 231 -24.37 4.16 2.15
C ALA A 231 -24.40 5.25 1.08
N ILE A 232 -23.22 5.72 0.69
CA ILE A 232 -23.06 6.84 -0.26
C ILE A 232 -22.34 6.32 -1.50
N LYS A 233 -22.88 6.64 -2.67
CA LYS A 233 -22.27 6.34 -3.96
C LYS A 233 -21.14 7.32 -4.28
N SER A 234 -20.31 7.00 -5.27
CA SER A 234 -19.21 7.87 -5.72
C SER A 234 -19.67 9.23 -6.25
N ASP A 235 -20.91 9.34 -6.71
CA ASP A 235 -21.55 10.58 -7.18
C ASP A 235 -22.13 11.44 -6.03
N GLY A 236 -22.00 11.02 -4.77
CA GLY A 236 -22.57 11.71 -3.61
C GLY A 236 -24.00 11.31 -3.26
N THR A 237 -24.61 10.40 -4.03
CA THR A 237 -25.99 9.96 -3.76
C THR A 237 -26.04 9.01 -2.56
N VAL A 238 -26.84 9.37 -1.56
CA VAL A 238 -27.22 8.50 -0.45
C VAL A 238 -28.21 7.46 -0.96
N SER A 239 -27.78 6.20 -0.89
CA SER A 239 -28.55 5.03 -1.33
C SER A 239 -29.34 4.37 -0.20
N SER A 240 -28.82 4.45 1.03
CA SER A 240 -29.48 3.88 2.21
C SER A 240 -28.87 4.48 3.48
N ILE A 241 -29.67 4.53 4.54
CA ILE A 241 -29.24 4.92 5.89
C ILE A 241 -30.02 4.11 6.92
N GLY A 242 -29.41 3.79 8.05
CA GLY A 242 -30.11 3.10 9.13
C GLY A 242 -29.31 2.96 10.42
N HIS A 243 -29.99 2.53 11.47
CA HIS A 243 -29.36 2.13 12.73
C HIS A 243 -28.52 0.87 12.53
N LEU A 244 -27.58 0.62 13.45
CA LEU A 244 -26.83 -0.62 13.45
C LEU A 244 -27.72 -1.76 13.98
N ASP A 245 -28.04 -2.70 13.09
CA ASP A 245 -28.57 -4.01 13.46
C ASP A 245 -27.47 -4.86 14.12
N GLU A 246 -27.80 -6.07 14.58
CA GLU A 246 -26.82 -6.97 15.22
C GLU A 246 -25.61 -7.25 14.32
N GLY A 247 -25.84 -7.39 13.01
CA GLY A 247 -24.78 -7.55 12.03
C GLY A 247 -23.88 -6.31 11.96
N GLY A 248 -24.47 -5.11 11.87
CA GLY A 248 -23.75 -3.84 11.88
C GLY A 248 -22.94 -3.60 13.16
N LYS A 249 -23.47 -3.99 14.32
CA LYS A 249 -22.74 -3.94 15.60
C LYS A 249 -21.52 -4.85 15.61
N LYS A 250 -21.65 -6.09 15.12
CA LYS A 250 -20.50 -7.01 14.97
C LYS A 250 -19.43 -6.47 14.01
N VAL A 251 -19.83 -5.81 12.92
CA VAL A 251 -18.86 -5.15 12.03
C VAL A 251 -18.12 -4.01 12.73
N LEU A 252 -18.83 -3.21 13.54
CA LEU A 252 -18.23 -2.17 14.37
C LEU A 252 -17.27 -2.76 15.42
N GLU A 253 -17.61 -3.88 16.05
CA GLU A 253 -16.73 -4.58 17.01
C GLU A 253 -15.43 -5.06 16.36
N VAL A 254 -15.52 -5.67 15.17
CA VAL A 254 -14.32 -6.06 14.42
C VAL A 254 -13.48 -4.82 14.08
N ALA A 255 -14.09 -3.74 13.61
CA ALA A 255 -13.36 -2.50 13.34
C ALA A 255 -12.66 -1.93 14.59
N LYS A 256 -13.32 -1.97 15.75
CA LYS A 256 -12.76 -1.58 17.05
C LYS A 256 -11.58 -2.45 17.45
N LYS A 257 -11.72 -3.77 17.35
CA LYS A 257 -10.67 -4.76 17.66
C LYS A 257 -9.37 -4.50 16.90
N TYR A 258 -9.46 -4.08 15.64
CA TYR A 258 -8.28 -3.76 14.81
C TYR A 258 -7.86 -2.28 14.85
N GLY A 259 -8.47 -1.46 15.70
CA GLY A 259 -8.09 -0.07 15.94
C GLY A 259 -8.51 0.90 14.83
N PHE A 260 -9.55 0.57 14.05
CA PHE A 260 -10.19 1.46 13.08
C PHE A 260 -11.36 2.25 13.69
N TYR A 261 -11.21 2.53 14.99
CA TYR A 261 -12.11 3.34 15.77
C TYR A 261 -11.24 4.34 16.51
N HIS A 262 -11.41 5.63 16.20
CA HIS A 262 -10.95 6.69 17.09
C HIS A 262 -12.14 7.12 17.92
N GLU A 263 -12.04 7.00 19.24
CA GLU A 263 -12.86 7.83 20.11
C GLU A 263 -12.57 9.28 19.69
N SER A 264 -13.64 10.07 19.47
CA SER A 264 -13.43 11.50 19.32
C SER A 264 -12.83 11.94 20.65
N THR A 265 -11.54 12.25 20.69
CA THR A 265 -10.95 12.95 21.82
C THR A 265 -11.84 14.14 22.12
N LYS A 266 -12.26 14.23 23.38
CA LYS A 266 -13.00 15.36 23.95
C LYS A 266 -12.25 16.66 23.69
#